data_AF-A0A1I7FA96-F1
#
_entry.id   AF-A0A1I7FA96-F1
#
_cell.length_a   1.000
_cell.length_b   1.000
_cell.length_c   1.000
_cell.angle_alpha   90.00
_cell.angle_beta   90.00
_cell.angle_gamma   90.00
#
_symmetry.space_group_name_H-M   'P 1'
#
loop_
_entity.id
_entity.type
_entity.pdbx_description
1 polymer ?
#
loop_
_entity_poly.entity_id
_entity_poly.type
_entity_poly.pdbx_seq_one_letter_code
_entity_poly.pdbx_strand_id
1 'polypeptide(L)'
;MMTETKILRGYYLTALGQEPLAYYFKLSSDHLDYDAIEAGQVALTFYQNNEAITSIPAIIRIDGVITNEKVVSEYLKSEQKDHFPMLPIVGIYDEFDPLVFEQMSETFKGLQKELKELAQVHYIQGDLFEFYNEEKVND
;
A
#
# COMPACT_ATOMS: atom_id res chain seq x y z
N MET A 1 8.67 20.67 -24.19
CA MET A 1 8.79 19.28 -24.68
C MET A 1 7.71 18.47 -23.98
N MET A 2 7.02 17.56 -24.68
CA MET A 2 6.14 16.61 -24.00
C MET A 2 7.03 15.59 -23.31
N THR A 3 6.88 15.46 -22.00
CA THR A 3 7.64 14.49 -21.20
C THR A 3 7.07 13.10 -21.47
N GLU A 4 7.88 12.20 -22.04
CA GLU A 4 7.49 10.80 -22.21
C GLU A 4 7.24 10.17 -20.84
N THR A 5 6.26 9.26 -20.75
CA THR A 5 5.81 8.66 -19.48
C THR A 5 5.71 7.15 -19.65
N LYS A 6 6.23 6.40 -18.68
CA LYS A 6 5.96 4.97 -18.52
C LYS A 6 4.89 4.77 -17.45
N ILE A 7 4.02 3.79 -17.66
CA ILE A 7 3.08 3.35 -16.62
C ILE A 7 3.65 2.09 -15.99
N LEU A 8 3.76 2.07 -14.66
CA LEU A 8 4.21 0.90 -13.93
C LEU A 8 3.04 0.25 -13.24
N ARG A 9 2.97 -1.07 -13.30
CA ARG A 9 2.08 -1.89 -12.47
C ARG A 9 2.88 -2.44 -11.31
N GLY A 10 2.37 -2.32 -10.10
CA GLY A 10 3.06 -2.83 -8.92
C GLY A 10 2.13 -3.11 -7.74
N TYR A 11 2.68 -3.75 -6.73
CA TYR A 11 2.00 -4.15 -5.50
C TYR A 11 2.67 -3.52 -4.30
N TYR A 12 1.90 -2.97 -3.36
CA TYR A 12 2.46 -2.44 -2.11
C TYR A 12 3.11 -3.56 -1.29
N LEU A 13 4.27 -3.23 -0.70
CA LEU A 13 4.96 -4.08 0.26
C LEU A 13 4.75 -3.48 1.66
N THR A 14 4.13 -4.25 2.55
CA THR A 14 3.82 -3.86 3.93
C THR A 14 4.43 -4.86 4.91
N ALA A 15 4.47 -4.54 6.21
CA ALA A 15 4.90 -5.52 7.23
C ALA A 15 3.97 -6.76 7.33
N LEU A 16 2.81 -6.76 6.66
CA LEU A 16 1.95 -7.93 6.50
C LEU A 16 2.27 -8.76 5.25
N GLY A 17 3.24 -8.33 4.46
CA GLY A 17 3.58 -8.90 3.16
C GLY A 17 3.14 -8.01 1.99
N GLN A 18 3.07 -8.63 0.81
CA GLN A 18 2.61 -7.98 -0.40
C GLN A 18 1.08 -7.88 -0.40
N GLU A 19 0.55 -6.71 -0.74
CA GLU A 19 -0.88 -6.53 -0.93
C GLU A 19 -1.40 -7.29 -2.16
N PRO A 20 -2.66 -7.76 -2.14
CA PRO A 20 -3.21 -8.57 -3.23
C PRO A 20 -3.58 -7.75 -4.47
N LEU A 21 -3.84 -6.45 -4.31
CA LEU A 21 -4.27 -5.57 -5.39
C LEU A 21 -3.06 -4.91 -6.07
N ALA A 22 -3.09 -4.93 -7.40
CA ALA A 22 -2.12 -4.19 -8.20
C ALA A 22 -2.60 -2.75 -8.40
N TYR A 23 -1.67 -1.82 -8.33
CA TYR A 23 -1.87 -0.40 -8.58
C TYR A 23 -1.02 0.07 -9.76
N TYR A 24 -1.38 1.22 -10.33
CA TYR A 24 -0.67 1.83 -11.45
C TYR A 24 -0.01 3.14 -11.02
N PHE A 25 1.21 3.34 -11.51
CA PHE A 25 2.10 4.42 -11.15
C PHE A 25 2.68 5.07 -12.40
N LYS A 26 3.11 6.33 -12.30
CA LYS A 26 3.73 7.09 -13.39
C LYS A 26 5.21 7.26 -13.16
N LEU A 27 5.98 7.08 -14.22
CA LEU A 27 7.39 7.44 -14.28
C LEU A 27 7.61 8.40 -15.44
N SER A 28 8.06 9.61 -15.13
CA SER A 28 8.40 10.65 -16.11
C SER A 28 9.78 10.41 -16.71
N SER A 29 9.99 10.76 -17.97
CA SER A 29 11.31 10.73 -18.64
C SER A 29 12.36 11.65 -18.01
N ASP A 30 11.94 12.60 -17.17
CA ASP A 30 12.86 13.42 -16.37
C ASP A 30 13.44 12.64 -15.16
N HIS A 31 12.92 11.46 -14.85
CA HIS A 31 13.40 10.63 -13.74
C HIS A 31 14.72 9.94 -14.11
N LEU A 32 15.69 9.93 -13.18
CA LEU A 32 17.04 9.39 -13.41
C LEU A 32 17.00 7.92 -13.84
N ASP A 33 16.12 7.13 -13.22
CA ASP A 33 15.99 5.69 -13.51
C ASP A 33 15.02 5.38 -14.67
N TYR A 34 14.63 6.36 -15.48
CA TYR A 34 13.61 6.15 -16.53
C TYR A 34 13.94 4.97 -17.44
N ASP A 35 15.19 4.88 -17.91
CA ASP A 35 15.62 3.84 -18.84
C ASP A 35 16.02 2.53 -18.17
N ALA A 36 16.39 2.57 -16.89
CA ALA A 36 16.87 1.41 -16.13
C ALA A 36 15.74 0.62 -15.44
N ILE A 37 14.52 1.15 -15.45
CA ILE A 37 13.41 0.54 -14.70
C ILE A 37 12.92 -0.76 -15.33
N GLU A 38 12.74 -1.79 -14.50
CA GLU A 38 12.31 -3.12 -14.92
C GLU A 38 11.40 -3.82 -13.88
N ALA A 39 10.69 -4.85 -14.35
CA ALA A 39 9.89 -5.69 -13.47
C ALA A 39 10.78 -6.45 -12.47
N GLY A 40 10.30 -6.59 -11.24
CA GLY A 40 11.04 -7.19 -10.14
C GLY A 40 11.85 -6.19 -9.31
N GLN A 41 12.00 -4.94 -9.73
CA GLN A 41 12.58 -3.90 -8.87
C GLN A 41 11.60 -3.45 -7.78
N VAL A 42 12.15 -2.84 -6.73
CA VAL A 42 11.36 -2.20 -5.67
C VAL A 42 11.45 -0.69 -5.85
N ALA A 43 10.32 0.00 -5.83
CA ALA A 43 10.26 1.44 -6.05
C ALA A 43 9.62 2.16 -4.86
N LEU A 44 10.02 3.41 -4.67
CA LEU A 44 9.48 4.34 -3.67
C LEU A 44 8.40 5.22 -4.31
N THR A 45 7.28 5.37 -3.62
CA THR A 45 6.15 6.20 -4.00
C THR A 45 5.37 6.61 -2.74
N PHE A 46 4.11 7.01 -2.88
CA PHE A 46 3.19 7.26 -1.78
C PHE A 46 2.15 6.15 -1.67
N TYR A 47 1.48 6.04 -0.53
CA TYR A 47 0.42 5.06 -0.35
C TYR A 47 -0.92 5.57 -0.90
N GLN A 48 -1.60 4.71 -1.66
CA GLN A 48 -2.98 4.90 -2.14
C GLN A 48 -3.79 3.64 -1.91
N ASN A 49 -5.09 3.80 -1.72
CA ASN A 49 -6.07 2.73 -1.86
C ASN A 49 -7.14 3.16 -2.89
N ASN A 50 -8.23 2.42 -2.99
CA ASN A 50 -9.29 2.70 -3.96
C ASN A 50 -10.11 3.97 -3.63
N GLU A 51 -9.92 4.55 -2.45
CA GLU A 51 -10.73 5.66 -1.92
C GLU A 51 -9.91 6.94 -1.74
N ALA A 52 -8.60 6.83 -1.48
CA ALA A 52 -7.76 7.95 -1.10
C ALA A 52 -6.29 7.77 -1.51
N ILE A 53 -5.66 8.91 -1.78
CA ILE A 53 -4.22 9.09 -1.85
C ILE A 53 -3.76 9.72 -0.54
N THR A 54 -2.66 9.23 0.02
CA THR A 54 -2.08 9.75 1.26
C THR A 54 -0.68 10.30 1.02
N SER A 55 -0.18 11.13 1.94
CA SER A 55 1.21 11.60 1.93
C SER A 55 2.20 10.60 2.55
N ILE A 56 1.75 9.40 2.91
CA ILE A 56 2.57 8.39 3.57
C ILE A 56 3.50 7.76 2.53
N PRO A 57 4.83 7.75 2.74
CA PRO A 57 5.76 7.04 1.86
C PRO A 57 5.44 5.54 1.82
N ALA A 58 5.56 4.95 0.65
CA ALA A 58 5.30 3.53 0.45
C ALA A 58 6.29 2.93 -0.54
N ILE A 59 6.57 1.65 -0.36
CA ILE A 59 7.37 0.86 -1.28
C ILE A 59 6.48 -0.12 -2.04
N ILE A 60 6.79 -0.32 -3.31
CA ILE A 60 6.08 -1.25 -4.19
C ILE A 60 7.06 -2.21 -4.84
N ARG A 61 6.61 -3.44 -5.08
CA ARG A 61 7.26 -4.35 -6.01
C ARG A 61 6.70 -4.10 -7.41
N ILE A 62 7.55 -3.75 -8.37
CA ILE A 62 7.15 -3.59 -9.77
C ILE A 62 6.90 -4.98 -10.36
N ASP A 63 5.74 -5.16 -10.95
CA ASP A 63 5.34 -6.38 -11.66
C ASP A 63 5.41 -6.20 -13.20
N GLY A 64 5.18 -4.97 -13.69
CA GLY A 64 5.23 -4.70 -15.12
C GLY A 64 5.51 -3.25 -15.47
N VAL A 65 6.18 -3.05 -16.59
CA VAL A 65 6.48 -1.73 -17.18
C VAL A 65 5.76 -1.62 -18.52
N ILE A 66 4.85 -0.65 -18.63
CA ILE A 66 4.03 -0.41 -19.81
C ILE A 66 4.59 0.80 -20.56
N THR A 67 5.07 0.55 -21.78
CA THR A 67 5.74 1.55 -22.62
C THR A 67 5.02 1.80 -23.95
N ASN A 68 4.02 0.98 -24.31
CA ASN A 68 3.29 1.16 -25.57
C ASN A 68 2.51 2.49 -25.54
N GLU A 69 2.84 3.41 -26.45
CA GLU A 69 2.28 4.77 -26.48
C GLU A 69 0.75 4.82 -26.48
N LYS A 70 0.09 3.91 -27.21
CA LYS A 70 -1.38 3.88 -27.26
C LYS A 70 -1.97 3.52 -25.91
N VAL A 71 -1.42 2.47 -25.29
CA VAL A 71 -1.85 1.98 -23.97
C VAL A 71 -1.56 3.03 -22.89
N VAL A 72 -0.35 3.61 -22.89
CA VAL A 72 0.02 4.71 -21.97
C VAL A 72 -0.95 5.88 -22.13
N SER A 73 -1.27 6.29 -23.36
CA SER A 73 -2.22 7.37 -23.62
C SER A 73 -3.62 7.07 -23.06
N GLU A 74 -4.08 5.82 -23.14
CA GLU A 74 -5.36 5.40 -22.56
C GLU A 74 -5.37 5.52 -21.03
N TYR A 75 -4.31 5.08 -20.35
CA TYR A 75 -4.17 5.27 -18.90
C TYR A 75 -4.20 6.75 -18.50
N LEU A 76 -3.43 7.59 -19.20
CA LEU A 76 -3.38 9.03 -18.92
C LEU A 76 -4.73 9.72 -19.19
N LYS A 77 -5.48 9.27 -20.19
CA LYS A 77 -6.85 9.76 -20.44
C LYS A 77 -7.84 9.31 -19.37
N SER A 78 -7.73 8.07 -18.89
CA SER A 78 -8.56 7.59 -17.77
C SER A 78 -8.30 8.41 -16.52
N GLU A 79 -7.02 8.66 -16.19
CA GLU A 79 -6.63 9.51 -15.07
C GLU A 79 -7.30 10.89 -15.12
N GLN A 80 -7.28 11.54 -16.29
CA GLN A 80 -7.91 12.85 -16.48
C GLN A 80 -9.42 12.80 -16.35
N LYS A 81 -10.05 11.72 -16.84
CA LYS A 81 -11.49 11.51 -16.78
C LYS A 81 -11.97 11.22 -15.35
N ASP A 82 -11.20 10.44 -14.60
CA ASP A 82 -11.56 9.96 -13.27
C ASP A 82 -11.14 10.96 -12.17
N HIS A 83 -10.39 12.01 -12.54
CA HIS A 83 -9.85 13.03 -11.63
C HIS A 83 -9.01 12.44 -10.48
N PHE A 84 -8.43 11.27 -10.69
CA PHE A 84 -7.67 10.54 -9.69
C PHE A 84 -6.27 10.19 -10.24
N PRO A 85 -5.21 10.90 -9.82
CA PRO A 85 -3.90 10.75 -10.40
C PRO A 85 -3.25 9.41 -10.03
N MET A 86 -2.64 8.74 -11.01
CA MET A 86 -1.68 7.69 -10.71
C MET A 86 -0.49 8.32 -9.96
N LEU A 87 0.00 7.63 -8.95
CA LEU A 87 1.09 8.16 -8.13
C LEU A 87 2.43 8.17 -8.86
N PRO A 88 3.26 9.21 -8.66
CA PRO A 88 4.59 9.25 -9.23
C PRO A 88 5.53 8.27 -8.53
N ILE A 89 6.46 7.69 -9.27
CA ILE A 89 7.64 7.06 -8.70
C ILE A 89 8.64 8.14 -8.31
N VAL A 90 9.15 8.03 -7.09
CA VAL A 90 10.12 8.96 -6.49
C VAL A 90 11.55 8.45 -6.64
N GLY A 91 11.74 7.13 -6.65
CA GLY A 91 13.04 6.51 -6.82
C GLY A 91 12.95 4.99 -6.85
N ILE A 92 14.05 4.34 -7.24
CA ILE A 92 14.22 2.89 -7.19
C ILE A 92 15.12 2.53 -6.00
N TYR A 93 14.75 1.48 -5.28
CA TYR A 93 15.58 0.92 -4.21
C TYR A 93 16.54 -0.11 -4.80
N ASP A 94 17.82 0.26 -4.89
CA ASP A 94 18.87 -0.61 -5.41
C ASP A 94 19.14 -1.83 -4.49
N GLU A 95 19.00 -1.64 -3.17
CA GLU A 95 19.30 -2.65 -2.15
C GLU A 95 18.09 -2.88 -1.23
N PHE A 96 16.98 -3.37 -1.80
CA PHE A 96 15.91 -3.90 -0.95
C PHE A 96 16.39 -5.18 -0.27
N ASP A 97 16.72 -5.11 1.02
CA ASP A 97 17.13 -6.25 1.84
C ASP A 97 15.90 -7.03 2.36
N PRO A 98 15.65 -8.25 1.87
CA PRO A 98 14.53 -9.07 2.33
C PRO A 98 14.59 -9.39 3.83
N LEU A 99 15.78 -9.43 4.43
CA LEU A 99 15.96 -9.71 5.86
C LEU A 99 15.45 -8.54 6.71
N VAL A 100 15.70 -7.30 6.28
CA VAL A 100 15.15 -6.10 6.94
C VAL A 100 13.63 -6.10 6.85
N PHE A 101 13.07 -6.50 5.71
CA PHE A 101 11.63 -6.60 5.53
C PHE A 101 10.99 -7.71 6.38
N GLU A 102 11.67 -8.85 6.52
CA GLU A 102 11.26 -9.93 7.43
C GLU A 102 11.28 -9.45 8.89
N GLN A 103 12.32 -8.73 9.31
CA GLN A 103 12.40 -8.14 10.64
C GLN A 103 11.25 -7.15 10.92
N MET A 104 10.87 -6.32 9.95
CA MET A 104 9.69 -5.45 10.05
C MET A 104 8.41 -6.26 10.25
N SER A 105 8.28 -7.38 9.57
CA SER A 105 7.11 -8.26 9.65
C SER A 105 7.02 -8.94 11.02
N GLU A 106 8.13 -9.47 11.52
CA GLU A 106 8.27 -10.02 12.88
C GLU A 106 7.93 -8.98 13.96
N THR A 107 8.47 -7.76 13.82
CA THR A 107 8.23 -6.65 14.74
C THR A 107 6.74 -6.28 14.78
N PHE A 108 6.08 -6.23 13.62
CA PHE A 108 4.65 -5.93 13.55
C PHE A 108 3.79 -7.04 14.17
N LYS A 109 4.15 -8.32 14.00
CA LYS A 109 3.47 -9.43 14.71
C LYS A 109 3.58 -9.28 16.22
N GLY A 110 4.75 -8.86 16.72
CA GLY A 110 4.96 -8.54 18.13
C GLY A 110 4.02 -7.43 18.60
N LEU A 111 3.98 -6.31 17.87
CA LEU A 111 3.07 -5.20 18.14
C LEU A 111 1.59 -5.63 18.13
N GLN A 112 1.17 -6.47 17.18
CA GLN A 112 -0.20 -7.00 17.14
C GLN A 112 -0.55 -7.83 18.38
N LYS A 113 0.41 -8.57 18.93
CA LYS A 113 0.20 -9.31 20.19
C LYS A 113 0.04 -8.35 21.36
N GLU A 114 0.92 -7.35 21.47
CA GLU A 114 0.85 -6.32 22.51
C GLU A 114 -0.48 -5.56 22.48
N LEU A 115 -0.94 -5.14 21.29
CA LEU A 115 -2.24 -4.49 21.12
C LEU A 115 -3.40 -5.36 21.61
N LYS A 116 -3.37 -6.67 21.35
CA LYS A 116 -4.40 -7.61 21.82
C LYS A 116 -4.38 -7.73 23.34
N GLU A 117 -3.20 -7.84 23.94
CA GLU A 117 -3.05 -7.93 25.39
C GLU A 117 -3.54 -6.66 26.08
N LEU A 118 -3.12 -5.47 25.62
CA LEU A 118 -3.57 -4.18 26.17
C LEU A 118 -5.09 -3.96 26.00
N ALA A 119 -5.66 -4.35 24.86
CA ALA A 119 -7.10 -4.28 24.65
C ALA A 119 -7.88 -5.23 25.59
N GLN A 120 -7.31 -6.40 25.93
CA GLN A 120 -7.90 -7.32 26.91
C GLN A 120 -7.75 -6.83 28.35
N VAL A 121 -6.65 -6.14 28.68
CA VAL A 121 -6.45 -5.51 30.01
C VAL A 121 -7.49 -4.42 30.29
N HIS A 122 -8.03 -3.75 29.26
CA HIS A 122 -9.18 -2.87 29.41
C HIS A 122 -10.52 -3.58 29.74
N TYR A 123 -10.59 -4.91 29.69
CA TYR A 123 -11.79 -5.68 30.02
C TYR A 123 -11.85 -6.16 31.49
N ILE A 124 -10.83 -5.86 32.30
CA ILE A 124 -10.77 -6.34 33.70
C ILE A 124 -10.42 -5.19 34.65
N GLN A 125 -11.23 -4.11 34.65
CA GLN A 125 -11.50 -3.35 35.88
C GLN A 125 -12.73 -2.45 35.73
N GLY A 126 -13.91 -3.08 35.80
CA GLY A 126 -15.18 -2.37 35.87
C GLY A 126 -16.35 -3.33 35.87
N ASP A 127 -16.62 -3.95 37.04
CA ASP A 127 -17.97 -4.33 37.43
C ASP A 127 -18.91 -3.16 37.17
N LEU A 128 -19.59 -3.13 36.02
CA LEU A 128 -20.67 -2.16 35.79
C LEU A 128 -21.60 -2.49 34.62
N PHE A 129 -21.76 -3.75 34.23
CA PHE A 129 -22.91 -4.16 33.42
C PHE A 129 -23.37 -5.58 33.78
N GLU A 130 -23.80 -5.76 35.03
CA GLU A 130 -24.90 -6.68 35.32
C GLU A 130 -26.18 -6.12 34.67
N PHE A 131 -26.39 -6.26 33.36
CA PHE A 131 -27.74 -6.18 32.79
C PHE A 131 -27.80 -6.96 31.49
N TYR A 132 -28.13 -8.24 31.62
CA TYR A 132 -29.35 -8.86 31.09
C TYR A 132 -29.11 -10.36 30.94
N ASN A 133 -29.55 -11.12 31.94
CA ASN A 133 -30.28 -12.37 31.74
C ASN A 133 -30.84 -12.85 33.07
N GLU A 134 -32.15 -12.71 33.23
CA GLU A 134 -33.09 -13.56 33.97
C GLU A 134 -34.43 -12.81 33.97
N GLU A 135 -35.60 -13.37 33.74
CA GLU A 135 -36.06 -14.64 33.20
C GLU A 135 -37.56 -14.45 32.95
N LYS A 136 -38.16 -15.26 32.08
CA LYS A 136 -39.62 -15.40 32.04
C LYS A 136 -40.09 -15.91 33.40
N VAL A 137 -41.09 -15.25 34.00
CA VAL A 137 -42.02 -15.90 34.93
C VAL A 137 -43.43 -15.54 34.52
N ASN A 138 -44.20 -16.58 34.18
CA ASN A 138 -45.64 -16.54 33.95
C ASN A 138 -46.36 -16.21 35.27
N ASP A 139 -47.43 -15.40 35.19
CA ASP A 139 -48.76 -15.71 35.73
C ASP A 139 -49.83 -14.86 35.01
#